data_AF-A0AAW0LX06-F1
#
_entry.id   AF-A0AAW0LX06-F1
#
_cell.length_a   1.000
_cell.length_b   1.000
_cell.length_c   1.000
_cell.angle_alpha   90.00
_cell.angle_beta   90.00
_cell.angle_gamma   90.00
#
_symmetry.space_group_name_H-M   'P 1'
#
loop_
_entity.id
_entity.type
_entity.pdbx_description
1 polymer ?
#
loop_
_entity_poly.entity_id
_entity_poly.type
_entity_poly.pdbx_seq_one_letter_code
_entity_poly.pdbx_strand_id
1 'polypeptide(L)'
;MDHMDLEADPKDEFLSILRATIKCLTRSEEYFENVLRLAINKQGTDEGALTRVVTTRAEIDMKIIKDEYHKRNSVPLDHAIAKDTRGDYEDLLLALIGHGDA
;
A
#
# COMPACT_ATOMS: atom_id res chain seq x y z
N MET A 1 20.74 16.24 -10.57
CA MET A 1 20.76 15.62 -9.24
C MET A 1 20.46 14.16 -9.48
N ASP A 2 21.52 13.36 -9.48
CA ASP A 2 21.57 12.06 -10.13
C ASP A 2 20.66 11.04 -9.45
N HIS A 3 20.01 10.25 -10.31
CA HIS A 3 19.26 9.05 -9.93
C HIS A 3 20.24 8.08 -9.28
N MET A 4 20.17 7.98 -7.95
CA MET A 4 21.04 7.12 -7.17
C MET A 4 20.49 5.69 -7.22
N ASP A 5 20.72 5.02 -8.35
CA ASP A 5 20.43 3.60 -8.55
C ASP A 5 21.45 2.77 -7.78
N LEU A 6 21.10 2.46 -6.53
CA LEU A 6 21.79 1.47 -5.72
C LEU A 6 21.14 0.10 -5.98
N GLU A 7 21.66 -0.59 -6.99
CA GLU A 7 21.43 -2.01 -7.28
C GLU A 7 21.51 -2.83 -5.98
N ALA A 8 20.51 -3.68 -5.73
CA ALA A 8 20.31 -4.35 -4.45
C ALA A 8 21.11 -5.66 -4.37
N ASP A 9 22.05 -5.75 -3.42
CA ASP A 9 22.62 -7.01 -2.95
C ASP A 9 21.59 -7.70 -2.01
N PRO A 10 21.21 -8.97 -2.26
CA PRO A 10 20.25 -9.71 -1.46
C PRO A 10 20.64 -9.94 0.02
N LYS A 11 21.85 -9.54 0.47
CA LYS A 11 22.28 -9.63 1.89
C LYS A 11 22.09 -8.37 2.73
N ASP A 12 21.61 -7.27 2.17
CA ASP A 12 21.59 -6.00 2.90
C ASP A 12 20.20 -5.66 3.48
N GLU A 13 19.77 -6.48 4.44
CA GLU A 13 18.55 -6.27 5.23
C GLU A 13 18.55 -4.87 5.87
N PHE A 14 19.72 -4.41 6.32
CA PHE A 14 19.89 -3.08 6.88
C PHE A 14 19.59 -1.97 5.86
N LEU A 15 20.16 -2.04 4.64
CA LEU A 15 19.81 -1.09 3.58
C LEU A 15 18.32 -1.13 3.23
N SER A 16 17.69 -2.31 3.26
CA SER A 16 16.25 -2.43 2.98
C SER A 16 15.41 -1.69 4.03
N ILE A 17 15.74 -1.85 5.32
CA ILE A 17 15.06 -1.20 6.44
C ILE A 17 15.34 0.31 6.44
N LEU A 18 16.57 0.73 6.16
CA LEU A 18 16.94 2.14 6.06
C LEU A 18 16.18 2.83 4.92
N ARG A 19 16.08 2.21 3.74
CA ARG A 19 15.28 2.73 2.62
C ARG A 19 13.79 2.82 2.97
N ALA A 20 13.24 1.79 3.62
CA ALA A 20 11.85 1.82 4.08
C ALA A 20 11.61 2.97 5.06
N THR A 21 12.53 3.19 6.01
CA THR A 21 12.44 4.25 7.02
C THR A 21 12.51 5.64 6.39
N ILE A 22 13.45 5.90 5.49
CA ILE A 22 13.57 7.18 4.78
C ILE A 22 12.31 7.46 3.96
N LYS A 23 11.77 6.45 3.26
CA LYS A 23 10.52 6.59 2.51
C LYS A 23 9.34 6.90 3.43
N CYS A 24 9.19 6.20 4.56
CA CYS A 24 8.16 6.51 5.56
C CYS A 24 8.22 7.96 6.05
N LEU A 25 9.43 8.50 6.25
CA LEU A 25 9.63 9.85 6.79
C LEU A 25 9.45 10.96 5.75
N THR A 26 9.66 10.66 4.46
CA THR A 26 9.70 11.69 3.41
C THR A 26 8.53 11.63 2.44
N ARG A 27 7.96 10.43 2.21
CA ARG A 27 6.90 10.13 1.24
C ARG A 27 6.06 8.97 1.79
N SER A 28 5.39 9.22 2.91
CA SER A 28 4.69 8.20 3.69
C SER A 28 3.60 7.47 2.87
N GLU A 29 2.96 8.19 1.96
CA GLU A 29 1.87 7.75 1.11
C GLU A 29 2.35 6.72 0.08
N GLU A 30 3.54 6.93 -0.49
CA GLU A 30 4.19 5.98 -1.39
C GLU A 30 4.68 4.72 -0.70
N TYR A 31 5.06 4.84 0.57
CA TYR A 31 5.38 3.66 1.37
C TYR A 31 4.12 2.81 1.56
N PHE A 32 3.01 3.42 2.01
CA PHE A 32 1.76 2.70 2.22
C PHE A 32 1.17 2.14 0.92
N GLU A 33 1.24 2.90 -0.17
CA GLU A 33 0.91 2.40 -1.51
C GLU A 33 1.69 1.12 -1.82
N ASN A 34 3.01 1.15 -1.64
CA ASN A 34 3.84 0.00 -1.97
C ASN A 34 3.55 -1.21 -1.07
N VAL A 35 3.22 -0.98 0.21
CA VAL A 35 2.79 -2.05 1.12
C VAL A 35 1.48 -2.67 0.64
N LEU A 36 0.47 -1.86 0.30
CA LEU A 36 -0.82 -2.34 -0.21
C LEU A 36 -0.65 -3.13 -1.51
N ARG A 37 0.14 -2.60 -2.44
CA ARG A 37 0.44 -3.24 -3.73
C ARG A 37 1.10 -4.60 -3.54
N LEU A 38 2.07 -4.70 -2.62
CA LEU A 38 2.74 -5.95 -2.31
C LEU A 38 1.87 -6.93 -1.51
N ALA A 39 0.91 -6.42 -0.74
CA ALA A 39 -0.05 -7.24 -0.01
C ALA A 39 -1.09 -7.88 -0.93
N ILE A 40 -1.49 -7.19 -2.01
CA ILE A 40 -2.54 -7.62 -2.94
C ILE A 40 -1.98 -8.35 -4.18
N ASN A 41 -0.77 -8.02 -4.67
CA ASN A 41 -0.27 -8.59 -5.94
C ASN A 41 0.57 -9.88 -5.79
N LYS A 42 0.40 -10.65 -4.71
CA LYS A 42 1.09 -11.93 -4.51
C LYS A 42 0.17 -13.12 -4.80
N GLN A 43 0.72 -14.33 -4.82
CA GLN A 43 -0.11 -15.54 -4.86
C GLN A 43 -0.83 -15.67 -3.51
N GLY A 44 -2.02 -15.09 -3.43
CA GLY A 44 -2.75 -14.84 -2.18
C GLY A 44 -2.48 -13.45 -1.60
N THR A 45 -3.29 -13.07 -0.60
CA THR A 45 -3.26 -11.75 0.03
C THR A 45 -2.51 -11.80 1.36
N ASP A 46 -1.60 -10.84 1.61
CA ASP A 46 -1.07 -10.58 2.95
C ASP A 46 -2.09 -9.77 3.75
N GLU A 47 -3.08 -10.46 4.32
CA GLU A 47 -4.19 -9.85 5.05
C GLU A 47 -3.72 -8.99 6.24
N GLY A 48 -2.63 -9.38 6.90
CA GLY A 48 -2.07 -8.64 8.03
C GLY A 48 -1.50 -7.29 7.60
N ALA A 49 -0.75 -7.25 6.50
CA ALA A 49 -0.25 -6.00 5.93
C ALA A 49 -1.40 -5.13 5.40
N LEU A 50 -2.34 -5.72 4.66
CA LEU A 50 -3.50 -5.03 4.10
C LEU A 50 -4.35 -4.39 5.20
N THR A 51 -4.78 -5.18 6.19
CA THR A 51 -5.59 -4.73 7.33
C THR A 51 -4.88 -3.62 8.09
N ARG A 52 -3.59 -3.78 8.39
CA ARG A 52 -2.83 -2.78 9.16
C ARG A 52 -2.80 -1.43 8.45
N VAL A 53 -2.52 -1.39 7.15
CA VAL A 53 -2.49 -0.12 6.41
C VAL A 53 -3.88 0.49 6.33
N VAL A 54 -4.89 -0.29 5.94
CA VAL A 54 -6.27 0.22 5.78
C VAL A 54 -6.80 0.79 7.09
N THR A 55 -6.67 0.06 8.20
CA THR A 55 -7.19 0.48 9.51
C THR A 55 -6.44 1.68 10.09
N THR A 56 -5.11 1.73 9.97
CA THR A 56 -4.31 2.82 10.58
C THR A 56 -4.28 4.10 9.77
N ARG A 57 -4.63 4.05 8.48
CA ARG A 57 -4.58 5.21 7.57
C ARG A 57 -5.93 5.73 7.12
N ALA A 58 -7.03 5.02 7.42
CA ALA A 58 -8.40 5.35 7.01
C ALA A 58 -8.73 6.85 7.21
N GLU A 59 -8.47 7.39 8.39
CA GLU A 59 -8.82 8.78 8.75
C GLU A 59 -7.68 9.80 8.57
N ILE A 60 -6.49 9.36 8.12
CA ILE A 60 -5.29 10.21 8.08
C ILE A 60 -5.05 10.74 6.67
N ASP A 61 -4.83 9.83 5.72
CA ASP A 61 -4.38 10.17 4.37
C ASP A 61 -4.80 9.14 3.32
N MET A 62 -5.82 8.33 3.62
CA MET A 62 -6.30 7.26 2.75
C MET A 62 -6.59 7.73 1.31
N LYS A 63 -7.14 8.94 1.15
CA LYS A 63 -7.40 9.53 -0.16
C LYS A 63 -6.10 9.70 -0.98
N ILE A 64 -5.03 10.19 -0.37
CA ILE A 64 -3.74 10.40 -1.05
C ILE A 64 -3.10 9.05 -1.37
N ILE A 65 -3.21 8.07 -0.47
CA ILE A 65 -2.72 6.70 -0.70
C ILE A 65 -3.47 6.06 -1.89
N LYS A 66 -4.79 6.24 -2.00
CA LYS A 66 -5.59 5.77 -3.15
C LYS A 66 -5.11 6.39 -4.46
N ASP A 67 -4.85 7.69 -4.47
CA ASP A 67 -4.39 8.42 -5.65
C ASP A 67 -3.00 7.93 -6.11
N GLU A 68 -2.05 7.78 -5.19
CA GLU A 68 -0.72 7.23 -5.50
C GLU A 68 -0.79 5.76 -5.93
N TYR A 69 -1.67 4.95 -5.33
CA TYR A 69 -1.91 3.57 -5.75
C TYR A 69 -2.42 3.51 -7.19
N HIS A 70 -3.42 4.31 -7.53
CA HIS A 70 -3.97 4.34 -8.89
C HIS A 70 -2.91 4.81 -9.89
N LYS A 71 -2.16 5.86 -9.57
CA LYS A 71 -1.08 6.41 -10.41
C LYS A 71 0.01 5.37 -10.71
N ARG A 72 0.33 4.49 -9.76
CA ARG A 72 1.40 3.50 -9.92
C ARG A 72 0.93 2.18 -10.54
N ASN A 73 -0.30 1.77 -10.27
CA ASN A 73 -0.81 0.44 -10.63
C ASN A 73 -1.82 0.48 -11.79
N SER A 74 -2.28 1.66 -12.20
CA SER A 74 -3.33 1.86 -13.21
C SER A 74 -4.64 1.14 -12.89
N VAL A 75 -4.85 0.80 -11.61
CA VAL A 75 -6.05 0.13 -11.09
C VAL A 75 -6.43 0.82 -9.78
N PRO A 76 -7.70 1.21 -9.59
CA PRO A 76 -8.16 1.78 -8.32
C PRO A 76 -7.98 0.80 -7.15
N LEU A 77 -7.62 1.32 -5.97
CA LEU A 77 -7.34 0.48 -4.79
C LEU A 77 -8.56 -0.36 -4.37
N ASP A 78 -9.77 0.21 -4.43
CA ASP A 78 -11.03 -0.48 -4.15
C ASP A 78 -11.27 -1.65 -5.11
N HIS A 79 -11.02 -1.47 -6.41
CA HIS A 79 -11.09 -2.58 -7.36
C HIS A 79 -10.04 -3.67 -7.07
N ALA A 80 -8.85 -3.29 -6.62
CA ALA A 80 -7.82 -4.26 -6.26
C ALA A 80 -8.22 -5.07 -5.02
N ILE A 81 -8.77 -4.43 -3.98
CA ILE A 81 -9.26 -5.09 -2.76
C ILE A 81 -10.44 -6.02 -3.09
N ALA A 82 -11.43 -5.54 -3.84
CA ALA A 82 -12.59 -6.33 -4.23
C ALA A 82 -12.24 -7.51 -5.16
N LYS A 83 -11.07 -7.49 -5.82
CA LYS A 83 -10.61 -8.62 -6.61
C LYS A 83 -10.03 -9.74 -5.74
N ASP A 84 -9.31 -9.37 -4.69
CA ASP A 84 -8.41 -10.27 -3.94
C ASP A 84 -8.98 -10.73 -2.58
N THR A 85 -9.97 -10.02 -2.04
CA THR A 85 -10.67 -10.35 -0.78
C THR A 85 -12.11 -10.80 -1.04
N ARG A 86 -12.81 -11.32 -0.02
CA ARG A 86 -14.22 -11.78 -0.14
C ARG A 86 -14.99 -11.60 1.18
N GLY A 87 -16.31 -11.49 1.11
CA GLY A 87 -17.24 -11.51 2.25
C GLY A 87 -17.10 -10.30 3.16
N ASP A 88 -17.49 -10.43 4.43
CA ASP A 88 -17.51 -9.32 5.39
C ASP A 88 -16.15 -8.61 5.55
N TYR A 89 -15.04 -9.32 5.29
CA TYR A 89 -13.71 -8.73 5.31
C TYR A 89 -13.51 -7.75 4.14
N GLU A 90 -13.96 -8.12 2.93
CA GLU A 90 -13.96 -7.22 1.76
C GLU A 90 -14.80 -5.97 2.05
N ASP A 91 -16.04 -6.17 2.53
CA ASP A 91 -16.99 -5.09 2.82
C ASP A 91 -16.42 -4.10 3.84
N LEU A 92 -15.79 -4.61 4.92
CA LEU A 92 -15.14 -3.79 5.93
C LEU A 92 -13.98 -2.96 5.35
N LEU A 93 -13.11 -3.59 4.55
CA LEU A 93 -11.98 -2.88 3.95
C LEU A 93 -12.45 -1.80 2.97
N LEU A 94 -13.45 -2.10 2.15
CA LEU A 94 -14.04 -1.14 1.20
C LEU A 94 -14.65 0.05 1.93
N ALA A 95 -15.39 -0.18 3.03
CA ALA A 95 -15.93 0.89 3.87
C ALA A 95 -14.82 1.77 4.46
N LEU A 96 -13.75 1.17 5.01
CA LEU A 96 -12.63 1.90 5.62
C LEU A 96 -11.84 2.76 4.62
N ILE A 97 -11.79 2.36 3.34
CA ILE A 97 -11.16 3.17 2.29
C ILE A 97 -12.11 4.19 1.64
N GLY A 98 -13.33 4.35 2.18
CA GLY A 98 -14.34 5.27 1.70
C GLY A 98 -14.89 4.89 0.31
N HIS A 99 -15.08 3.60 0.04
CA HIS A 99 -15.82 3.16 -1.15
C HIS A 99 -17.32 3.33 -0.91
N GLY A 100 -17.99 4.17 -1.72
CA GLY A 100 -19.44 4.37 -1.66
C GLY A 100 -19.90 5.72 -1.08
N ASP A 101 -19.01 6.50 -0.45
CA ASP A 101 -19.33 7.84 0.06
C ASP A 101 -18.81 8.92 -0.91
N ALA A 102 -19.76 9.69 -1.47
CA ALA A 102 -19.55 10.85 -2.33
C ALA A 102 -19.83 12.15 -1.57
#